data_AF-X1GQZ0-F1
#
_entry.id   AF-X1GQZ0-F1
#
_cell.length_a   1.000
_cell.length_b   1.000
_cell.length_c   1.000
_cell.angle_alpha   90.00
_cell.angle_beta   90.00
_cell.angle_gamma   90.00
#
_symmetry.space_group_name_H-M   'P 1'
#
loop_
_entity.id
_entity.type
_entity.pdbx_description
1 polymer ?
#
loop_
_entity_poly.entity_id
_entity_poly.type
_entity_poly.pdbx_seq_one_letter_code
_entity_poly.pdbx_strand_id
1 'polypeptide(L)'
;MNLWLNIVLIVGPLLLGTYLSTVQEITGSVKMAVWIVCLFICISGVYRVIRERDRENKERYYHQLQQRQELYSRGLSTSYINGLGENPVLQYSFNMGQRYQKESKYNEAIEEYEKCLFHPEATKENKVAANILIGNCYYGSSKLKEAEKRYKKALSVSKRVKDKTEKLQGKVVALGNTGLVYRNLGNPSKALNYYKEALRIFKHIGIQPQIEIVLKNISTIQEKSGKTQT
;
A
#
# COMPACT_ATOMS: atom_id res chain seq x y z
N MET A 1 14.18 1.99 17.93
CA MET A 1 15.18 1.61 18.95
C MET A 1 15.28 2.66 20.06
N ASN A 2 15.70 2.32 21.28
CA ASN A 2 15.61 3.21 22.46
C ASN A 2 16.56 4.41 22.39
N LEU A 3 15.98 5.61 22.33
CA LEU A 3 16.67 6.90 22.40
C LEU A 3 17.70 6.98 23.54
N TRP A 4 17.36 6.36 24.68
CA TRP A 4 18.21 6.24 25.86
C TRP A 4 19.53 5.52 25.61
N LEU A 5 19.53 4.44 24.82
CA LEU A 5 20.76 3.69 24.52
C LEU A 5 21.75 4.53 23.70
N ASN A 6 21.23 5.33 22.76
CA ASN A 6 22.03 6.21 21.91
C ASN A 6 22.64 7.36 22.71
N ILE A 7 21.89 7.91 23.67
CA ILE A 7 22.39 8.95 24.58
C ILE A 7 23.53 8.39 25.45
N VAL A 8 23.38 7.19 26.01
CA VAL A 8 24.42 6.56 26.84
C VAL A 8 25.70 6.30 26.06
N LEU A 9 25.59 5.80 24.81
CA LEU A 9 26.74 5.51 23.94
C LEU A 9 27.55 6.75 23.54
N ILE A 10 26.93 7.93 23.50
CA ILE A 10 27.57 9.18 23.08
C ILE A 10 28.01 10.02 24.28
N VAL A 11 27.17 10.12 25.33
CA VAL A 11 27.41 11.01 26.48
C VAL A 11 28.24 10.32 27.57
N GLY A 12 28.09 9.00 27.75
CA GLY A 12 28.83 8.24 28.76
C GLY A 12 30.35 8.36 28.67
N PRO A 13 30.96 8.19 27.48
CA PRO A 13 32.42 8.36 27.32
C PRO A 13 32.90 9.79 27.60
N LEU A 14 32.10 10.80 27.26
CA LEU A 14 32.44 12.21 27.55
C LEU A 14 32.44 12.48 29.06
N LEU A 15 31.44 11.99 29.78
CA LEU A 15 31.37 12.11 31.25
C LEU A 15 32.57 11.41 31.91
N LEU A 16 32.92 10.21 31.44
CA LEU A 16 34.09 9.46 31.93
C LEU A 16 35.40 10.22 31.67
N GLY A 17 35.58 10.78 30.47
CA GLY A 17 36.75 11.60 30.12
C GLY A 17 36.88 12.86 30.98
N THR A 18 35.76 13.57 31.23
CA THR A 18 35.75 14.74 32.11
C THR A 18 36.07 14.38 33.56
N TYR A 19 35.50 13.30 34.09
CA TYR A 19 35.77 12.83 35.45
C TYR A 19 37.25 12.48 35.65
N LEU A 20 37.81 11.65 34.77
CA LEU A 20 39.22 11.24 34.86
C LEU A 20 40.20 12.41 34.66
N SER A 21 39.77 13.48 33.99
CA SER A 21 40.58 14.70 33.85
C SER A 21 40.76 15.46 35.18
N THR A 22 39.79 15.33 36.10
CA THR A 22 39.84 15.97 37.44
C THR A 22 40.70 15.23 38.46
N VAL A 23 41.06 13.97 38.18
CA VAL A 23 41.90 13.16 39.07
C VAL A 23 43.36 13.63 39.00
N GLN A 24 43.94 13.99 40.14
CA GLN A 24 45.31 14.56 40.23
C GLN A 24 46.41 13.51 40.04
N GLU A 25 46.15 12.25 40.35
CA GLU A 25 47.12 11.14 40.29
C GLU A 25 47.40 10.62 38.86
N ILE A 26 46.61 11.04 37.87
CA ILE A 26 46.73 10.56 36.48
C ILE A 26 47.65 11.48 35.68
N THR A 27 48.65 10.89 35.02
CA THR A 27 49.59 11.62 34.16
C THR A 27 48.92 12.17 32.90
N GLY A 28 49.46 13.28 32.37
CA GLY A 28 48.91 13.94 31.17
C GLY A 28 48.83 13.03 29.93
N SER A 29 49.79 12.11 29.76
CA SER A 29 49.79 11.13 28.66
C SER A 29 48.64 10.13 28.76
N VAL A 30 48.30 9.69 29.97
CA VAL A 30 47.16 8.79 30.22
C VAL A 30 45.84 9.52 30.01
N LYS A 31 45.73 10.79 30.44
CA LYS A 31 44.54 11.64 30.17
C LYS A 31 44.31 11.79 28.66
N MET A 32 45.37 12.05 27.88
CA MET A 32 45.29 12.13 26.42
C MET A 32 44.84 10.80 25.79
N ALA A 33 45.38 9.67 26.24
CA ALA A 33 44.98 8.35 25.75
C ALA A 33 43.50 8.05 26.04
N VAL A 34 43.01 8.39 27.24
CA VAL A 34 41.60 8.26 27.62
C VAL A 34 40.71 9.10 26.71
N TRP A 35 41.06 10.35 26.44
CA TRP A 35 40.29 11.21 25.54
C TRP A 35 40.27 10.71 24.10
N ILE A 36 41.38 10.14 23.60
CA ILE A 36 41.43 9.50 22.29
C ILE A 36 40.46 8.31 22.23
N VAL A 37 40.47 7.43 23.23
CA VAL A 37 39.53 6.30 23.31
C VAL A 37 38.08 6.78 23.41
N CYS A 38 37.80 7.81 24.22
CA CYS A 38 36.46 8.39 24.33
C CYS A 38 35.98 8.97 23.00
N LEU A 39 36.86 9.65 22.25
CA LEU A 39 36.57 10.20 20.93
C LEU A 39 36.21 9.08 19.93
N PHE A 40 36.98 7.99 19.89
CA PHE A 40 36.70 6.84 19.03
C PHE A 40 35.36 6.18 19.34
N ILE A 41 35.03 6.01 20.64
CA ILE A 41 33.75 5.45 21.06
C ILE A 41 32.59 6.38 20.64
N CYS A 42 32.74 7.69 20.81
CA CYS A 42 31.73 8.67 20.40
C CYS A 42 31.50 8.66 18.88
N ILE A 43 32.58 8.66 18.09
CA ILE A 43 32.51 8.60 16.61
C ILE A 43 31.82 7.31 16.16
N SER A 44 32.18 6.17 16.75
CA SER A 44 31.52 4.88 16.49
C SER A 44 30.03 4.90 16.86
N GLY A 45 29.68 5.48 18.00
CA GLY A 45 28.30 5.67 18.45
C GLY A 45 27.48 6.53 17.48
N VAL A 46 28.01 7.69 17.08
CA VAL A 46 27.37 8.58 16.10
C VAL A 46 27.21 7.88 14.75
N TYR A 47 28.25 7.20 14.25
CA TYR A 47 28.19 6.43 13.01
C TYR A 47 27.11 5.35 13.05
N ARG A 48 27.01 4.63 14.18
CA ARG A 48 25.99 3.60 14.38
C ARG A 48 24.57 4.18 14.34
N VAL A 49 24.33 5.29 15.04
CA VAL A 49 23.01 5.97 15.04
C VAL A 49 22.62 6.44 13.64
N ILE A 50 23.56 7.02 12.89
CA ILE A 50 23.32 7.46 11.51
C ILE A 50 22.99 6.26 10.61
N ARG A 51 23.77 5.16 10.72
CA ARG A 51 23.57 3.94 9.95
C ARG A 51 22.23 3.27 10.24
N GLU A 52 21.83 3.21 11.51
CA GLU A 52 20.54 2.64 11.93
C GLU A 52 19.37 3.52 11.48
N ARG A 53 19.48 4.85 11.57
CA ARG A 53 18.48 5.77 11.03
C ARG A 53 18.33 5.62 9.51
N ASP A 54 19.43 5.51 8.77
CA ASP A 54 19.39 5.26 7.32
C ASP A 54 18.73 3.92 6.99
N ARG A 55 19.02 2.88 7.79
CA ARG A 55 18.36 1.57 7.66
C ARG A 55 16.86 1.65 7.93
N GLU A 56 16.44 2.27 9.03
CA GLU A 56 15.02 2.47 9.37
C GLU A 56 14.29 3.28 8.28
N ASN A 57 14.93 4.32 7.74
CA ASN A 57 14.37 5.10 6.64
C ASN A 57 14.23 4.28 5.35
N LYS A 58 15.23 3.46 5.02
CA LYS A 58 15.17 2.53 3.89
C LYS A 58 14.08 1.48 4.08
N GLU A 59 13.98 0.86 5.25
CA GLU A 59 12.92 -0.10 5.56
C GLU A 59 11.53 0.53 5.47
N ARG A 60 11.37 1.76 6.00
CA ARG A 60 10.12 2.53 5.88
C ARG A 60 9.79 2.85 4.42
N TYR A 61 10.79 3.21 3.61
CA TYR A 61 10.65 3.45 2.18
C TYR A 61 10.23 2.17 1.43
N TYR A 62 10.91 1.04 1.64
CA TYR A 62 10.58 -0.23 1.00
C TYR A 62 9.23 -0.76 1.44
N HIS A 63 8.86 -0.60 2.71
CA HIS A 63 7.53 -0.94 3.21
C HIS A 63 6.45 -0.11 2.52
N GLN A 64 6.63 1.22 2.39
CA GLN A 64 5.71 2.08 1.65
C GLN A 64 5.64 1.71 0.17
N LEU A 65 6.77 1.38 -0.45
CA LEU A 65 6.82 0.96 -1.85
C LEU A 65 6.07 -0.36 -2.08
N GLN A 66 6.29 -1.34 -1.20
CA GLN A 66 5.62 -2.64 -1.25
C GLN A 66 4.12 -2.49 -1.00
N GLN A 67 3.73 -1.65 -0.03
CA GLN A 67 2.33 -1.32 0.21
C GLN A 67 1.71 -0.71 -1.05
N ARG A 68 2.35 0.31 -1.66
CA ARG A 68 1.86 0.90 -2.92
C ARG A 68 1.69 -0.16 -4.02
N GLN A 69 2.65 -1.06 -4.20
CA GLN A 69 2.56 -2.14 -5.18
C GLN A 69 1.42 -3.12 -4.89
N GLU A 70 1.22 -3.53 -3.63
CA GLU A 70 0.10 -4.39 -3.20
C GLU A 70 -1.26 -3.69 -3.41
N LEU A 71 -1.30 -2.38 -3.23
CA LEU A 71 -2.51 -1.58 -3.43
C LEU A 71 -2.83 -1.43 -4.90
N TYR A 72 -1.82 -1.14 -5.71
CA TYR A 72 -1.93 -1.13 -7.16
C TYR A 72 -2.41 -2.50 -7.67
N SER A 73 -1.85 -3.62 -7.18
CA SER A 73 -2.30 -4.96 -7.60
C SER A 73 -3.74 -5.28 -7.19
N ARG A 74 -4.24 -4.64 -6.11
CA ARG A 74 -5.67 -4.66 -5.71
C ARG A 74 -6.54 -3.64 -6.43
N GLY A 75 -5.95 -2.83 -7.29
CA GLY A 75 -6.65 -1.80 -8.05
C GLY A 75 -7.02 -0.56 -7.23
N LEU A 76 -6.25 -0.27 -6.18
CA LEU A 76 -6.33 0.97 -5.43
C LEU A 76 -5.17 1.89 -5.83
N SER A 77 -5.46 3.13 -6.23
CA SER A 77 -4.45 4.18 -6.34
C SER A 77 -3.90 4.57 -4.95
N THR A 78 -2.67 5.07 -4.92
CA THR A 78 -2.07 5.62 -3.69
C THR A 78 -2.84 6.84 -3.17
N SER A 79 -3.48 7.60 -4.06
CA SER A 79 -4.33 8.74 -3.71
C SER A 79 -5.63 8.34 -3.02
N TYR A 80 -6.25 7.20 -3.36
CA TYR A 80 -7.40 6.66 -2.62
C TYR A 80 -7.09 6.43 -1.14
N ILE A 81 -5.82 6.22 -0.79
CA ILE A 81 -5.40 5.99 0.60
C ILE A 81 -4.93 7.26 1.25
N ASN A 82 -4.29 8.17 0.51
CA ASN A 82 -3.96 9.49 1.04
C ASN A 82 -5.25 10.25 1.43
N GLY A 83 -6.34 10.11 0.65
CA GLY A 83 -7.67 10.65 0.98
C GLY A 83 -8.43 9.90 2.09
N LEU A 84 -8.01 8.68 2.45
CA LEU A 84 -8.42 8.01 3.69
C LEU A 84 -7.53 8.44 4.86
N GLY A 85 -6.27 8.81 4.61
CA GLY A 85 -5.28 9.19 5.61
C GLY A 85 -5.52 10.55 6.28
N GLU A 86 -6.34 11.42 5.68
CA GLU A 86 -6.80 12.66 6.35
C GLU A 86 -7.85 12.38 7.43
N ASN A 87 -8.63 11.29 7.30
CA ASN A 87 -9.66 10.92 8.27
C ASN A 87 -9.31 9.59 8.99
N PRO A 88 -8.96 9.64 10.28
CA PRO A 88 -8.51 8.45 11.01
C PRO A 88 -9.57 7.35 11.13
N VAL A 89 -10.86 7.70 11.12
CA VAL A 89 -11.98 6.72 11.16
C VAL A 89 -12.04 5.94 9.84
N LEU A 90 -11.95 6.66 8.72
CA LEU A 90 -11.92 6.05 7.38
C LEU A 90 -10.70 5.14 7.20
N GLN A 91 -9.54 5.59 7.67
CA GLN A 91 -8.32 4.78 7.63
C GLN A 91 -8.44 3.52 8.48
N TYR A 92 -9.00 3.64 9.69
CA TYR A 92 -9.19 2.51 10.59
C TYR A 92 -10.10 1.44 9.97
N SER A 93 -11.29 1.83 9.52
CA SER A 93 -12.23 0.88 8.89
C SER A 93 -11.67 0.28 7.61
N PHE A 94 -10.96 1.05 6.79
CA PHE A 94 -10.27 0.50 5.62
C PHE A 94 -9.25 -0.59 6.00
N ASN A 95 -8.40 -0.32 7.00
CA ASN A 95 -7.40 -1.28 7.44
C ASN A 95 -8.03 -2.55 8.04
N MET A 96 -9.11 -2.41 8.82
CA MET A 96 -9.86 -3.54 9.35
C MET A 96 -10.48 -4.39 8.22
N GLY A 97 -11.11 -3.74 7.24
CA GLY A 97 -11.64 -4.42 6.06
C GLY A 97 -10.58 -5.21 5.30
N GLN A 98 -9.37 -4.65 5.14
CA GLN A 98 -8.26 -5.34 4.48
C GLN A 98 -7.79 -6.56 5.27
N ARG A 99 -7.76 -6.49 6.60
CA ARG A 99 -7.40 -7.62 7.46
C ARG A 99 -8.43 -8.74 7.33
N TYR A 100 -9.71 -8.42 7.46
CA TYR A 100 -10.79 -9.41 7.29
C TYR A 100 -10.78 -10.04 5.90
N GLN A 101 -10.50 -9.27 4.86
CA GLN A 101 -10.38 -9.80 3.50
C GLN A 101 -9.21 -10.80 3.36
N LYS A 102 -8.05 -10.53 4.00
CA LYS A 102 -6.92 -11.48 4.04
C LYS A 102 -7.27 -12.77 4.78
N GLU A 103 -8.11 -12.66 5.82
CA GLU A 103 -8.64 -13.80 6.56
C GLU A 103 -9.82 -14.50 5.86
N SER A 104 -10.19 -14.08 4.64
CA SER A 104 -11.39 -14.56 3.90
C SER A 104 -12.72 -14.35 4.64
N LYS A 105 -12.74 -13.49 5.66
CA LYS A 105 -13.92 -13.02 6.39
C LYS A 105 -14.62 -11.93 5.60
N TYR A 106 -15.24 -12.33 4.49
CA TYR A 106 -15.72 -11.38 3.49
C TYR A 106 -16.89 -10.53 3.96
N ASN A 107 -17.76 -11.03 4.84
CA ASN A 107 -18.91 -10.25 5.32
C ASN A 107 -18.44 -9.13 6.27
N GLU A 108 -17.54 -9.45 7.21
CA GLU A 108 -16.94 -8.50 8.13
C GLU A 108 -16.10 -7.46 7.37
N ALA A 109 -15.40 -7.87 6.32
CA ALA A 109 -14.71 -6.94 5.43
C ALA A 109 -15.68 -5.97 4.74
N ILE A 110 -16.83 -6.47 4.28
CA ILE A 110 -17.86 -5.64 3.65
C ILE A 110 -18.42 -4.61 4.65
N GLU A 111 -18.73 -5.02 5.87
CA GLU A 111 -19.23 -4.12 6.91
C GLU A 111 -18.26 -2.97 7.18
N GLU A 112 -16.96 -3.26 7.29
CA GLU A 112 -15.94 -2.24 7.48
C GLU A 112 -15.80 -1.30 6.27
N TYR A 113 -15.82 -1.84 5.05
CA TYR A 113 -15.78 -1.00 3.85
C TYR A 113 -17.08 -0.18 3.65
N GLU A 114 -18.23 -0.65 4.15
CA GLU A 114 -19.47 0.12 4.14
C GLU A 114 -19.42 1.32 5.08
N LYS A 115 -18.76 1.20 6.25
CA LYS A 115 -18.47 2.37 7.10
C LYS A 115 -17.73 3.44 6.31
N CYS A 116 -16.73 3.07 5.51
CA CYS A 116 -16.02 4.02 4.64
C CYS A 116 -16.91 4.58 3.52
N LEU A 117 -17.77 3.76 2.93
CA LEU A 117 -18.64 4.15 1.81
C LEU A 117 -19.70 5.20 2.22
N PHE A 118 -20.26 5.05 3.42
CA PHE A 118 -21.37 5.86 3.92
C PHE A 118 -20.94 6.98 4.86
N HIS A 119 -19.66 7.08 5.21
CA HIS A 119 -19.15 8.17 6.05
C HIS A 119 -19.43 9.55 5.40
N PRO A 120 -19.88 10.56 6.18
CA PRO A 120 -20.19 11.89 5.64
C PRO A 120 -19.03 12.56 4.91
N GLU A 121 -17.81 12.39 5.43
CA GLU A 121 -16.58 12.97 4.88
C GLU A 121 -15.97 12.13 3.74
N ALA A 122 -16.58 11.01 3.36
CA ALA A 122 -16.05 10.19 2.28
C ALA A 122 -16.12 10.92 0.94
N THR A 123 -14.93 11.21 0.38
CA THR A 123 -14.75 11.77 -0.95
C THR A 123 -15.30 10.81 -2.03
N LYS A 124 -15.45 11.30 -3.26
CA LYS A 124 -15.93 10.45 -4.36
C LYS A 124 -14.91 9.36 -4.66
N GLU A 125 -13.64 9.68 -4.48
CA GLU A 125 -12.50 8.83 -4.62
C GLU A 125 -12.58 7.69 -3.58
N ASN A 126 -12.81 8.02 -2.31
CA ASN A 126 -13.03 7.04 -1.24
C ASN A 126 -14.22 6.10 -1.57
N LYS A 127 -15.31 6.66 -2.11
CA LYS A 127 -16.50 5.89 -2.50
C LYS A 127 -16.24 4.96 -3.70
N VAL A 128 -15.37 5.34 -4.65
CA VAL A 128 -14.94 4.46 -5.74
C VAL A 128 -14.16 3.27 -5.16
N ALA A 129 -13.17 3.54 -4.32
CA ALA A 129 -12.36 2.52 -3.66
C ALA A 129 -13.21 1.54 -2.84
N ALA A 130 -14.09 2.05 -1.98
CA ALA A 130 -14.96 1.21 -1.16
C ALA A 130 -15.87 0.30 -2.00
N ASN A 131 -16.45 0.80 -3.10
CA ASN A 131 -17.25 -0.05 -3.99
C ASN A 131 -16.41 -1.14 -4.68
N ILE A 132 -15.18 -0.84 -5.09
CA ILE A 132 -14.26 -1.85 -5.66
C ILE A 132 -13.95 -2.93 -4.63
N LEU A 133 -13.63 -2.54 -3.39
CA LEU A 133 -13.25 -3.49 -2.34
C LEU A 133 -14.41 -4.37 -1.90
N ILE A 134 -15.60 -3.80 -1.70
CA ILE A 134 -16.82 -4.57 -1.45
C ILE A 134 -17.10 -5.53 -2.62
N GLY A 135 -16.91 -5.06 -3.86
CA GLY A 135 -17.03 -5.90 -5.05
C GLY A 135 -16.05 -7.08 -5.04
N ASN A 136 -14.81 -6.86 -4.63
CA ASN A 136 -13.79 -7.90 -4.50
C ASN A 136 -14.19 -8.93 -3.44
N CYS A 137 -14.75 -8.51 -2.30
CA CYS A 137 -15.24 -9.41 -1.27
C CYS A 137 -16.42 -10.27 -1.77
N TYR A 138 -17.37 -9.69 -2.48
CA TYR A 138 -18.45 -10.46 -3.10
C TYR A 138 -17.91 -11.45 -4.15
N TYR A 139 -16.95 -11.03 -4.97
CA TYR A 139 -16.31 -11.90 -5.94
C TYR A 139 -15.59 -13.08 -5.27
N GLY A 140 -14.81 -12.83 -4.21
CA GLY A 140 -14.15 -13.87 -3.41
C GLY A 140 -15.14 -14.82 -2.71
N SER A 141 -16.34 -14.34 -2.39
CA SER A 141 -17.46 -15.14 -1.87
C SER A 141 -18.30 -15.81 -2.97
N SER A 142 -17.86 -15.80 -4.23
CA SER A 142 -18.59 -16.32 -5.41
C SER A 142 -19.97 -15.65 -5.68
N LYS A 143 -20.25 -14.51 -5.04
CA LYS A 143 -21.46 -13.69 -5.23
C LYS A 143 -21.28 -12.74 -6.42
N LEU A 144 -21.24 -13.33 -7.62
CA LEU A 144 -20.82 -12.63 -8.85
C LEU A 144 -21.75 -11.48 -9.27
N LYS A 145 -23.07 -11.61 -9.05
CA LYS A 145 -24.05 -10.57 -9.41
C LYS A 145 -23.90 -9.33 -8.51
N GLU A 146 -23.65 -9.55 -7.22
CA GLU A 146 -23.41 -8.52 -6.22
C GLU A 146 -22.08 -7.80 -6.50
N ALA A 147 -21.04 -8.57 -6.86
CA ALA A 147 -19.77 -8.02 -7.29
C ALA A 147 -19.95 -7.10 -8.51
N GLU A 148 -20.68 -7.56 -9.54
CA GLU A 148 -20.99 -6.74 -10.72
C GLU A 148 -21.69 -5.43 -10.34
N LYS A 149 -22.70 -5.50 -9.48
CA LYS A 149 -23.46 -4.32 -9.01
C LYS A 149 -22.53 -3.30 -8.35
N ARG A 150 -21.57 -3.74 -7.54
CA ARG A 150 -20.60 -2.88 -6.86
C ARG A 150 -19.57 -2.28 -7.82
N TYR A 151 -19.03 -3.05 -8.76
CA TYR A 151 -18.13 -2.50 -9.77
C TYR A 151 -18.82 -1.49 -10.69
N LYS A 152 -20.09 -1.73 -11.08
CA LYS A 152 -20.89 -0.75 -11.82
C LYS A 152 -21.14 0.53 -11.03
N LYS A 153 -21.36 0.44 -9.71
CA LYS A 153 -21.43 1.62 -8.84
C LYS A 153 -20.10 2.38 -8.83
N ALA A 154 -18.96 1.69 -8.72
CA ALA A 154 -17.64 2.31 -8.81
C ALA A 154 -17.43 3.07 -10.14
N LEU A 155 -17.82 2.47 -11.28
CA LEU A 155 -17.79 3.12 -12.60
C LEU A 155 -18.70 4.36 -12.68
N SER A 156 -19.86 4.33 -12.03
CA SER A 156 -20.76 5.49 -11.98
C SER A 156 -20.17 6.63 -11.15
N VAL A 157 -19.59 6.32 -9.99
CA VAL A 157 -18.98 7.32 -9.09
C VAL A 157 -17.72 7.92 -9.73
N SER A 158 -16.87 7.10 -10.38
CA SER A 158 -15.63 7.58 -10.99
C SER A 158 -15.87 8.63 -12.09
N LYS A 159 -17.01 8.59 -12.79
CA LYS A 159 -17.39 9.64 -13.76
C LYS A 159 -17.46 11.04 -13.13
N ARG A 160 -17.76 11.12 -11.82
CA ARG A 160 -17.95 12.36 -11.04
C ARG A 160 -16.71 12.82 -10.27
N VAL A 161 -15.63 12.04 -10.31
CA VAL A 161 -14.31 12.39 -9.77
C VAL A 161 -13.72 13.52 -10.62
N LYS A 162 -13.23 14.57 -9.96
CA LYS A 162 -12.71 15.77 -10.63
C LYS A 162 -11.30 15.55 -11.16
N ASP A 163 -10.45 14.92 -10.34
CA ASP A 163 -9.09 14.62 -10.74
C ASP A 163 -9.08 13.60 -11.90
N LYS A 164 -8.46 13.98 -13.02
CA LYS A 164 -8.48 13.17 -14.24
C LYS A 164 -7.74 11.84 -14.04
N THR A 165 -6.67 11.84 -13.26
CA THR A 165 -5.84 10.66 -13.00
C THR A 165 -6.61 9.68 -12.12
N GLU A 166 -7.17 10.14 -11.01
CA GLU A 166 -7.97 9.32 -10.08
C GLU A 166 -9.24 8.78 -10.73
N LYS A 167 -9.89 9.60 -11.57
CA LYS A 167 -11.02 9.17 -12.37
C LYS A 167 -10.66 8.00 -13.28
N LEU A 168 -9.55 8.09 -14.00
CA LEU A 168 -9.09 7.04 -14.92
C LEU A 168 -8.66 5.78 -14.15
N GLN A 169 -7.99 5.93 -13.01
CA GLN A 169 -7.55 4.82 -12.16
C GLN A 169 -8.74 4.03 -11.59
N GLY A 170 -9.72 4.70 -11.01
CA GLY A 170 -10.93 4.04 -10.52
C GLY A 170 -11.74 3.37 -11.63
N LYS A 171 -11.85 4.05 -12.78
CA LYS A 171 -12.53 3.51 -13.96
C LYS A 171 -11.87 2.23 -14.44
N VAL A 172 -10.55 2.23 -14.64
CA VAL A 172 -9.85 1.10 -15.26
C VAL A 172 -9.88 -0.16 -14.40
N VAL A 173 -9.78 0.00 -13.08
CA VAL A 173 -9.85 -1.12 -12.14
C VAL A 173 -11.23 -1.73 -12.14
N ALA A 174 -12.28 -0.90 -12.03
CA ALA A 174 -13.65 -1.40 -12.04
C ALA A 174 -14.00 -2.10 -13.37
N LEU A 175 -13.46 -1.63 -14.51
CA LEU A 175 -13.58 -2.33 -15.80
C LEU A 175 -12.90 -3.70 -15.78
N GLY A 176 -11.64 -3.78 -15.31
CA GLY A 176 -10.91 -5.04 -15.20
C GLY A 176 -11.64 -6.08 -14.35
N ASN A 177 -12.11 -5.67 -13.17
CA ASN A 177 -12.85 -6.56 -12.27
C ASN A 177 -14.23 -6.94 -12.83
N THR A 178 -14.88 -6.05 -13.58
CA THR A 178 -16.12 -6.39 -14.31
C THR A 178 -15.85 -7.44 -15.39
N GLY A 179 -14.73 -7.33 -16.11
CA GLY A 179 -14.28 -8.35 -17.07
C GLY A 179 -14.07 -9.72 -16.41
N LEU A 180 -13.50 -9.73 -15.19
CA LEU A 180 -13.30 -10.93 -14.40
C LEU A 180 -14.62 -11.60 -13.99
N VAL A 181 -15.60 -10.79 -13.56
CA VAL A 181 -16.95 -11.28 -13.25
C VAL A 181 -17.60 -11.92 -14.48
N TYR A 182 -17.58 -11.26 -15.64
CA TYR A 182 -18.19 -11.82 -16.85
C TYR A 182 -17.49 -13.08 -17.36
N ARG A 183 -16.17 -13.18 -17.17
CA ARG A 183 -15.43 -14.41 -17.47
C ARG A 183 -15.96 -15.57 -16.64
N ASN A 184 -16.15 -15.37 -15.34
CA ASN A 184 -16.63 -16.42 -14.43
C ASN A 184 -18.12 -16.70 -14.59
N LEU A 185 -18.91 -15.74 -15.05
CA LEU A 185 -20.31 -15.95 -15.46
C LEU A 185 -20.46 -16.69 -16.80
N GLY A 186 -19.36 -17.12 -17.44
CA GLY A 186 -19.41 -17.83 -18.72
C GLY A 186 -19.72 -16.93 -19.92
N ASN A 187 -19.49 -15.62 -19.82
CA ASN A 187 -19.68 -14.67 -20.92
C ASN A 187 -18.32 -14.09 -21.40
N PRO A 188 -17.54 -14.87 -22.16
CA PRO A 188 -16.20 -14.47 -22.60
C PRO A 188 -16.22 -13.22 -23.50
N SER A 189 -17.25 -13.06 -24.34
CA SER A 189 -17.38 -11.90 -25.23
C SER A 189 -17.52 -10.58 -24.46
N LYS A 190 -18.39 -10.54 -23.43
CA LYS A 190 -18.48 -9.36 -22.55
C LYS A 190 -17.19 -9.14 -21.77
N ALA A 191 -16.58 -10.21 -21.24
CA ALA A 191 -15.32 -10.12 -20.53
C ALA A 191 -14.21 -9.46 -21.37
N LEU A 192 -14.05 -9.89 -22.63
CA LEU A 192 -13.09 -9.34 -23.57
C LEU A 192 -13.34 -7.85 -23.85
N ASN A 193 -14.60 -7.42 -23.99
CA ASN A 193 -14.92 -6.01 -24.20
C ASN A 193 -14.45 -5.14 -23.02
N TYR A 194 -14.74 -5.58 -21.78
CA TYR A 194 -14.29 -4.88 -20.59
C TYR A 194 -12.76 -4.87 -20.44
N TYR A 195 -12.10 -6.00 -20.70
CA TYR A 195 -10.64 -6.08 -20.66
C TYR A 195 -9.96 -5.22 -21.71
N LYS A 196 -10.49 -5.16 -22.93
CA LYS A 196 -9.97 -4.28 -24.00
C LYS A 196 -10.11 -2.80 -23.65
N GLU A 197 -11.25 -2.39 -23.07
CA GLU A 197 -11.42 -1.01 -22.59
C GLU A 197 -10.45 -0.70 -21.44
N ALA A 198 -10.29 -1.62 -20.49
CA ALA A 198 -9.35 -1.47 -19.38
C ALA A 198 -7.90 -1.34 -19.89
N LEU A 199 -7.48 -2.22 -20.80
CA LEU A 199 -6.14 -2.22 -21.39
C LEU A 199 -5.80 -0.89 -22.07
N ARG A 200 -6.76 -0.32 -22.82
CA ARG A 200 -6.58 0.99 -23.48
C ARG A 200 -6.29 2.10 -22.47
N ILE A 201 -7.00 2.10 -21.35
CA ILE A 201 -6.78 3.10 -20.30
C ILE A 201 -5.44 2.83 -19.60
N PHE A 202 -5.15 1.59 -19.19
CA PHE A 202 -3.87 1.26 -18.53
C PHE A 202 -2.65 1.68 -19.35
N LYS A 203 -2.69 1.47 -20.67
CA LYS A 203 -1.64 1.95 -21.60
C LYS A 203 -1.51 3.47 -21.61
N HIS A 204 -2.63 4.20 -21.56
CA HIS A 204 -2.63 5.67 -21.51
C HIS A 204 -2.07 6.21 -20.18
N ILE A 205 -2.35 5.57 -19.05
CA ILE A 205 -1.89 6.03 -17.72
C ILE A 205 -0.57 5.40 -17.24
N GLY A 206 0.02 4.49 -18.03
CA GLY A 206 1.37 3.94 -17.79
C GLY A 206 1.49 2.92 -16.65
N ILE A 207 0.40 2.27 -16.22
CA ILE A 207 0.45 1.33 -15.09
C ILE A 207 0.72 -0.10 -15.59
N GLN A 208 2.01 -0.46 -15.66
CA GLN A 208 2.51 -1.69 -16.30
C GLN A 208 2.05 -3.02 -15.67
N PRO A 209 2.07 -3.24 -14.33
CA PRO A 209 1.73 -4.54 -13.75
C PRO A 209 0.29 -5.02 -14.09
N GLN A 210 -0.63 -4.08 -14.27
CA GLN A 210 -2.03 -4.36 -14.55
C GLN A 210 -2.27 -4.64 -16.03
N ILE A 211 -1.41 -4.10 -16.91
CA ILE A 211 -1.39 -4.46 -18.33
C ILE A 211 -1.14 -5.96 -18.47
N GLU A 212 -0.14 -6.50 -17.77
CA GLU A 212 0.20 -7.93 -17.80
C GLU A 212 -0.95 -8.81 -17.31
N ILE A 213 -1.59 -8.45 -16.19
CA ILE A 213 -2.74 -9.18 -15.64
C ILE A 213 -3.90 -9.20 -16.64
N VAL A 214 -4.22 -8.06 -17.25
CA VAL A 214 -5.31 -7.95 -18.24
C VAL A 214 -4.97 -8.75 -19.50
N LEU A 215 -3.74 -8.67 -19.99
CA LEU A 215 -3.29 -9.45 -21.15
C LEU A 215 -3.39 -10.95 -20.87
N LYS A 216 -2.91 -11.42 -19.71
CA LYS A 216 -3.04 -12.82 -19.29
C LYS A 216 -4.50 -13.28 -19.28
N ASN A 217 -5.40 -12.46 -18.75
CA ASN A 217 -6.84 -12.78 -18.72
C ASN A 217 -7.46 -12.82 -20.12
N ILE A 218 -7.04 -11.95 -21.04
CA ILE A 218 -7.44 -11.98 -22.46
C ILE A 218 -6.95 -13.27 -23.12
N SER A 219 -5.66 -13.60 -22.97
CA SER A 219 -5.07 -14.82 -23.54
C SER A 219 -5.78 -16.09 -23.06
N THR A 220 -6.07 -16.18 -21.76
CA THR A 220 -6.82 -17.31 -21.19
C THR A 220 -8.21 -17.47 -21.82
N ILE A 221 -8.90 -16.37 -22.13
CA ILE A 221 -10.20 -16.44 -22.81
C ILE A 221 -10.03 -16.94 -24.25
N GLN A 222 -9.05 -16.39 -24.98
CA GLN A 222 -8.79 -16.75 -26.38
C GLN A 222 -8.37 -18.21 -26.54
N GLU A 223 -7.49 -18.72 -25.67
CA GLU A 223 -7.07 -20.13 -25.66
C GLU A 223 -8.24 -21.08 -25.43
N LYS A 224 -9.13 -20.75 -24.48
CA LYS A 224 -10.33 -21.56 -24.23
C LYS A 224 -11.26 -21.56 -25.44
N SER A 225 -11.49 -20.40 -26.05
CA SER A 225 -12.32 -20.29 -27.25
C SER A 225 -11.74 -21.03 -28.45
N GLY A 226 -10.41 -21.02 -28.64
CA GLY A 226 -9.75 -21.79 -29.70
C GLY A 226 -9.84 -23.30 -29.52
N LYS A 227 -9.72 -23.78 -28.27
CA LYS A 227 -9.91 -25.22 -27.93
C LYS A 227 -11.35 -25.72 -28.03
N THR A 228 -12.34 -24.82 -28.10
CA THR A 228 -13.75 -25.22 -28.28
C THR A 228 -14.14 -25.31 -29.76
N GLN A 229 -13.26 -24.89 -30.67
CA GLN A 229 -13.49 -24.87 -32.12
C GLN A 229 -12.75 -25.99 -32.87
N THR A 230 -11.98 -26.81 -32.16
CA THR A 230 -11.30 -28.03 -32.64
C THR A 230 -12.00 -29.26 -32.10
#